data_AF-A0AAN6GVV9-F1
#
_entry.id   AF-A0AAN6GVV9-F1
#
_cell.length_a   1.000
_cell.length_b   1.000
_cell.length_c   1.000
_cell.angle_alpha   90.00
_cell.angle_beta   90.00
_cell.angle_gamma   90.00
#
_symmetry.space_group_name_H-M   'P 1'
#
loop_
_entity.id
_entity.type
_entity.pdbx_description
1 polymer ?
#
loop_
_entity_poly.entity_id
_entity_poly.type
_entity_poly.pdbx_seq_one_letter_code
_entity_poly.pdbx_strand_id
1 'polypeptide(L)' 'MEVDNWLRIAIGSSGLAGLHSKKYIQRLEQISGLRARGISNSIDLPQLAVCGDQSSGKSSTLEGLTNIPFPRADGCCSK' A
#
# COMPACT_ATOMS: atom_id res chain seq x y z
N MET A 1 -9.53 15.42 -7.56
CA MET A 1 -8.13 15.81 -7.32
C MET A 1 -7.78 15.29 -5.94
N GLU A 2 -6.60 14.68 -5.75
CA GLU A 2 -6.01 14.29 -4.45
C GLU A 2 -6.07 12.81 -4.02
N VAL A 3 -6.04 11.86 -4.95
CA VAL A 3 -5.60 10.47 -4.64
C VAL A 3 -4.27 10.14 -5.33
N ASP A 4 -4.04 10.67 -6.54
CA ASP A 4 -2.82 10.48 -7.32
C ASP A 4 -1.54 11.03 -6.66
N ASN A 5 -1.68 12.03 -5.79
CA ASN A 5 -0.53 12.65 -5.12
C ASN A 5 0.07 11.74 -4.05
N TRP A 6 -0.77 10.94 -3.39
CA TRP A 6 -0.37 10.03 -2.32
C TRP A 6 0.44 8.84 -2.84
N LEU A 7 0.05 8.27 -3.99
CA LEU A 7 0.80 7.18 -4.62
C LEU A 7 2.20 7.64 -5.08
N ARG A 8 2.34 8.90 -5.51
CA ARG A 8 3.62 9.46 -5.97
C ARG A 8 4.57 9.76 -4.82
N ILE A 9 4.06 10.25 -3.69
CA ILE A 9 4.84 10.53 -2.47
C ILE A 9 5.34 9.23 -1.85
N ALA A 10 4.52 8.17 -1.92
CA ALA A 10 4.85 6.90 -1.31
C ALA A 10 6.09 6.22 -1.87
N ILE A 11 6.31 6.32 -3.18
CA ILE A 11 7.31 5.51 -3.87
C ILE A 11 8.62 6.32 -4.06
N GLY A 12 8.75 7.54 -3.52
CA GLY A 12 9.83 8.48 -3.81
C GLY A 12 11.24 8.19 -3.25
N SER A 13 11.53 6.99 -2.75
CA SER A 13 12.85 6.66 -2.16
C SER A 13 13.72 5.87 -3.15
N SER A 14 14.98 6.28 -3.28
CA SER A 14 16.00 5.83 -4.25
C SER A 14 16.26 4.32 -4.33
N GLY A 15 15.74 3.51 -3.41
CA GLY A 15 15.76 2.04 -3.44
C GLY A 15 14.64 1.37 -4.25
N LEU A 16 13.58 2.10 -4.65
CA LEU A 16 12.42 1.55 -5.37
C LEU A 16 12.37 1.93 -6.86
N ALA A 17 13.47 2.43 -7.43
CA ALA A 17 13.55 2.88 -8.82
C ALA A 17 13.12 1.80 -9.86
N GLY A 18 13.28 0.50 -9.53
CA GLY A 18 12.80 -0.61 -10.37
C GLY A 18 11.28 -0.80 -10.36
N LEU A 19 10.58 -0.38 -9.30
CA LEU A 19 9.11 -0.41 -9.19
C LEU A 19 8.45 0.82 -9.85
N HIS A 20 9.24 1.83 -10.21
CA HIS A 20 8.80 3.09 -10.84
C HIS A 20 8.52 3.01 -12.34
N SER A 21 8.55 1.82 -12.94
CA SER A 21 8.12 1.70 -14.33
C SER A 21 6.65 2.13 -14.43
N LYS A 22 6.34 3.12 -15.27
CA LYS A 22 4.97 3.61 -15.52
C LYS A 22 3.99 2.46 -15.75
N LYS A 23 4.46 1.40 -16.42
CA LYS A 23 3.70 0.17 -16.69
C LYS A 23 3.31 -0.59 -15.43
N TYR A 24 4.19 -0.65 -14.42
CA TYR A 24 3.91 -1.33 -13.15
C TYR A 24 2.90 -0.55 -12.32
N ILE A 25 3.09 0.77 -12.19
CA ILE A 25 2.16 1.66 -11.51
C ILE A 25 0.76 1.59 -12.14
N GLN A 26 0.67 1.63 -13.48
CA GLN A 26 -0.62 1.48 -14.17
C GLN A 26 -1.34 0.16 -13.84
N ARG A 27 -0.61 -0.96 -13.69
CA ARG A 27 -1.23 -2.23 -13.31
C ARG A 27 -1.75 -2.21 -11.87
N LEU A 28 -0.99 -1.62 -10.95
CA LEU A 28 -1.44 -1.47 -9.56
C LEU A 28 -2.71 -0.61 -9.47
N GLU A 29 -2.77 0.48 -10.24
CA GLU A 29 -3.96 1.33 -10.35
C GLU A 29 -5.17 0.58 -10.93
N GLN A 30 -4.95 -0.23 -11.97
CA GLN A 30 -6.01 -1.09 -12.51
C GLN A 30 -6.55 -2.06 -11.45
N ILE A 31 -5.68 -2.75 -10.73
CA ILE A 31 -6.07 -3.68 -9.66
C ILE A 31 -6.83 -2.94 -8.55
N SER A 32 -6.36 -1.76 -8.16
CA SER A 32 -7.04 -0.88 -7.20
C SER A 32 -8.44 -0.49 -7.68
N GLY A 33 -8.57 -0.08 -8.94
CA GLY A 33 -9.85 0.27 -9.55
C GLY A 33 -10.83 -0.90 -9.63
N LEU A 34 -10.35 -2.12 -9.91
CA LEU A 34 -11.20 -3.32 -9.89
C LEU A 34 -11.74 -3.59 -8.48
N ARG A 35 -10.89 -3.47 -7.46
CA ARG A 35 -11.29 -3.63 -6.05
C ARG A 35 -12.34 -2.61 -5.64
N ALA A 36 -12.16 -1.34 -5.99
CA ALA A 36 -13.11 -0.26 -5.68
C ALA A 36 -14.51 -0.51 -6.28
N ARG A 37 -14.61 -1.33 -7.33
CA ARG A 37 -15.87 -1.73 -7.98
C ARG A 37 -16.46 -3.03 -7.42
N GLY A 38 -15.90 -3.58 -6.35
CA GLY A 38 -16.40 -4.80 -5.69
C GLY A 38 -16.06 -6.11 -6.41
N ILE A 39 -15.19 -6.06 -7.42
CA ILE A 39 -14.81 -7.25 -8.21
C ILE A 39 -14.07 -8.29 -7.37
N SER A 40 -13.45 -7.88 -6.27
CA SER A 40 -12.80 -8.76 -5.29
C SER A 40 -13.76 -9.77 -4.63
N ASN A 41 -15.08 -9.61 -4.77
CA ASN A 41 -16.06 -10.54 -4.24
C ASN A 41 -16.33 -11.72 -5.16
N SER A 42 -15.94 -11.60 -6.44
CA SER A 42 -16.18 -12.60 -7.48
C SER A 42 -14.88 -13.23 -7.98
N ILE A 43 -13.76 -12.50 -7.93
CA ILE A 43 -12.44 -12.99 -8.30
C ILE A 43 -11.38 -12.51 -7.32
N ASP A 44 -10.38 -13.37 -7.08
CA ASP A 44 -9.23 -12.99 -6.26
C ASP A 44 -8.34 -12.00 -7.02
N LEU A 45 -8.20 -10.80 -6.45
CA LEU A 45 -7.28 -9.78 -6.96
C LEU A 45 -5.94 -9.87 -6.20
N PRO A 46 -4.79 -9.70 -6.88
CA PRO A 46 -3.49 -9.67 -6.23
C PRO A 46 -3.41 -8.61 -5.13
N GLN A 47 -2.90 -8.98 -3.95
CA GLN A 47 -2.74 -8.09 -2.79
C GLN A 47 -1.43 -8.42 -2.07
N LEU A 48 -0.87 -7.42 -1.39
CA LEU A 48 0.25 -7.60 -0.48
C LEU A 48 -0.25 -7.35 0.94
N ALA A 49 -0.18 -8.37 1.79
CA ALA A 49 -0.49 -8.27 3.21
C ALA A 49 0.81 -8.35 4.02
N VAL A 50 0.89 -7.54 5.08
CA VAL A 50 2.00 -7.58 6.04
C VAL A 50 1.49 -8.24 7.32
N CYS A 51 2.11 -9.34 7.72
CA CYS A 51 1.75 -10.10 8.91
C CYS A 51 2.93 -10.15 9.89
N GLY A 52 2.64 -10.21 11.19
CA GLY A 52 3.63 -10.34 12.25
C GLY A 52 3.08 -9.90 13.61
N ASP A 53 3.75 -10.30 14.67
CA ASP A 53 3.31 -10.09 16.06
C ASP A 53 3.07 -8.61 16.41
N GLN A 54 2.29 -8.35 17.45
CA GLN A 54 2.12 -6.99 17.95
C GLN A 54 3.50 -6.37 18.24
N SER A 55 3.69 -5.10 17.86
CA SER A 55 4.97 -4.38 18.04
C SER A 55 6.15 -4.84 17.15
N SER A 56 5.94 -5.75 16.19
CA SER A 56 7.01 -6.19 15.25
C SER A 56 7.44 -5.16 14.19
N GLY A 57 6.95 -3.92 14.27
CA GLY A 57 7.34 -2.85 13.34
C GLY A 57 6.59 -2.80 12.01
N LYS A 58 5.51 -3.57 11.80
CA LYS A 58 4.70 -3.58 10.57
C LYS A 58 4.31 -2.17 10.08
N SER A 59 3.75 -1.35 10.96
CA SER A 59 3.36 0.02 10.64
C SER A 59 4.58 0.87 10.29
N SER A 60 5.66 0.79 11.08
CA SER A 60 6.91 1.52 10.82
C SER A 60 7.56 1.14 9.48
N THR A 61 7.52 -0.14 9.11
CA THR A 61 8.04 -0.62 7.82
C THR A 61 7.19 -0.12 6.66
N LEU A 62 5.86 -0.17 6.80
CA LEU A 62 4.95 0.37 5.77
C LEU A 62 5.09 1.88 5.64
N GLU A 63 5.19 2.63 6.75
CA GLU A 63 5.46 4.07 6.74
C GLU A 63 6.77 4.41 6.03
N GLY A 64 7.84 3.65 6.28
CA GLY A 64 9.12 3.84 5.59
C GLY A 64 9.08 3.49 4.10
N LEU A 65 8.23 2.51 3.71
CA LEU A 65 8.05 2.11 2.32
C LEU A 65 7.14 3.09 1.56
N THR A 66 6.09 3.59 2.22
CA THR A 66 5.01 4.33 1.57
C THR A 66 4.99 5.81 1.93
N ASN A 67 5.90 6.33 2.76
CA ASN A 67 5.92 7.71 3.24
C ASN A 67 4.54 8.27 3.69
N ILE A 68 3.63 7.38 4.08
CA ILE A 68 2.27 7.70 4.51
C ILE A 68 2.24 7.35 5.99
N PRO A 69 1.81 8.26 6.88
CA PRO A 69 1.68 7.94 8.29
C PRO A 69 0.62 6.86 8.50
N PHE A 70 0.96 5.80 9.21
CA PHE A 70 0.02 4.78 9.63
C PHE A 70 -0.43 5.08 11.07
N PRO A 71 -1.71 4.86 11.40
CA PRO A 71 -2.18 5.07 12.76
C PRO A 71 -1.43 4.17 13.75
N ARG A 72 -0.81 4.79 14.77
CA ARG A 72 -0.16 4.11 15.89
C ARG A 72 -1.05 4.27 17.11
N ALA A 73 -1.60 3.17 17.62
CA ALA A 73 -2.35 3.16 18.88
C ALA A 73 -1.53 2.43 19.95
N ASP A 74 -1.49 2.98 21.17
CA ASP A 74 -0.74 2.42 22.32
C ASP A 74 -1.38 1.14 22.91
N GLY A 75 -2.41 0.59 22.26
CA GLY A 75 -3.04 -0.68 22.61
C GLY A 75 -3.63 -1.36 21.38
N CYS A 76 -3.30 -2.64 21.19
CA CYS A 76 -3.82 -3.56 20.16
C CYS A 76 -4.14 -2.88 18.81
N CYS A 77 -3.10 -2.63 18.00
CA CYS A 77 -3.30 -2.27 16.60
C CYS A 77 -3.77 -3.48 15.79
N SER A 78 -4.89 -3.29 15.09
CA SER A 78 -5.58 -4.21 14.17
C SER A 78 -6.59 -5.14 14.83
N LYS A 79 -7.88 -4.79 14.71
CA LYS A 79 -8.98 -5.76 14.72
C LYS A 79 -9.12 -6.38 13.33
#